data_AF-A0A958UV15-F1
#
_entry.id   AF-A0A958UV15-F1
#
_cell.length_a   1.000
_cell.length_b   1.000
_cell.length_c   1.000
_cell.angle_alpha   90.00
_cell.angle_beta   90.00
_cell.angle_gamma   90.00
#
_symmetry.space_group_name_H-M   'P 1'
#
loop_
_entity.id
_entity.type
_entity.pdbx_description
1 polymer ?
#
loop_
_entity_poly.entity_id
_entity_poly.type
_entity_poly.pdbx_seq_one_letter_code
_entity_poly.pdbx_strand_id
1 'polypeptide(L)' 'RDKDLYSLVPTYKVKVDTAVTDFAKFSKEFGINYKILKLHNPWLREAHLNNKSGKEYQIEIPKPGYYNASR' A
#
# COMPACT_ATOMS: atom_id res chain seq x y z
N ARG A 1 -29.37 6.75 11.86
CA ARG A 1 -28.81 6.55 10.50
C ARG A 1 -27.44 7.19 10.54
N ASP A 2 -26.56 6.49 11.23
CA ASP A 2 -25.36 6.99 11.86
C ASP A 2 -24.25 6.78 10.86
N LYS A 3 -23.69 7.89 10.39
CA LYS A 3 -22.67 7.94 9.34
C LYS A 3 -21.49 7.10 9.82
N ASP A 4 -21.37 5.89 9.26
CA ASP A 4 -20.27 4.97 9.47
C ASP A 4 -18.95 5.74 9.46
N LEU A 5 -18.31 5.76 10.63
CA LEU A 5 -17.00 6.33 10.87
C LEU A 5 -15.95 5.53 10.08
N TYR A 6 -15.91 5.70 8.76
CA TYR A 6 -14.69 5.46 8.01
C TYR A 6 -13.76 6.61 8.36
N SER A 7 -13.01 6.45 9.45
CA SER A 7 -11.81 7.24 9.69
C SER A 7 -11.00 7.22 8.40
N LEU A 8 -11.01 8.34 7.68
CA LEU A 8 -10.30 8.51 6.42
C LEU A 8 -8.82 8.41 6.78
N VAL A 9 -8.30 7.19 6.73
CA VAL A 9 -6.88 6.93 6.90
C VAL A 9 -6.19 7.81 5.86
N PRO A 10 -5.33 8.75 6.24
CA PRO A 10 -4.68 9.62 5.29
C PRO A 10 -3.70 8.77 4.49
N THR A 11 -4.15 8.28 3.35
CA THR A 11 -3.35 7.55 2.37
C THR A 11 -3.00 8.46 1.19
N TYR A 12 -1.95 8.09 0.47
CA TYR A 12 -1.56 8.70 -0.78
C TYR A 12 -1.34 7.60 -1.81
N LYS A 13 -1.55 7.94 -3.08
CA LYS A 13 -1.43 7.01 -4.21
C LYS A 13 -0.04 7.14 -4.81
N VAL A 14 0.73 6.06 -4.78
CA VAL A 14 2.01 5.96 -5.44
C VAL A 14 1.81 5.30 -6.79
N LYS A 15 2.22 6.00 -7.84
CA LYS A 15 2.25 5.46 -9.20
C LYS A 15 3.43 4.54 -9.35
N VAL A 16 3.16 3.32 -9.81
CA VAL A 16 4.16 2.30 -10.05
C VAL A 16 4.01 1.84 -11.49
N ASP A 17 4.96 2.29 -12.32
CA ASP A 17 5.11 1.89 -13.72
C ASP A 17 6.14 0.76 -13.89
N THR A 18 6.83 0.36 -12.82
CA THR A 18 7.86 -0.68 -12.87
C THR A 18 7.42 -1.98 -12.20
N ALA A 19 8.11 -3.08 -12.52
CA ALA A 19 7.89 -4.34 -11.84
C ALA A 19 8.43 -4.25 -10.40
N VAL A 20 7.58 -4.51 -9.41
CA VAL A 20 7.97 -4.55 -8.00
C VAL A 20 8.31 -5.98 -7.66
N THR A 21 9.58 -6.27 -7.38
CA THR A 21 10.03 -7.64 -7.08
C THR A 21 9.64 -8.09 -5.68
N ASP A 22 9.53 -7.17 -4.72
CA ASP A 22 9.19 -7.49 -3.34
C ASP A 22 8.44 -6.34 -2.65
N PHE A 23 7.16 -6.57 -2.36
CA PHE A 23 6.32 -5.59 -1.70
C PHE A 23 6.67 -5.39 -0.22
N ALA A 24 7.35 -6.35 0.42
CA ALA A 24 7.79 -6.19 1.80
C ALA A 24 8.96 -5.19 1.90
N LYS A 25 9.89 -5.20 0.95
CA LYS A 25 10.90 -4.15 0.80
C LYS A 25 10.26 -2.82 0.41
N PHE A 26 9.39 -2.82 -0.59
CA PHE A 26 8.69 -1.60 -1.02
C PHE A 26 7.98 -0.92 0.17
N SER A 27 7.18 -1.65 0.94
CA SER A 27 6.50 -1.11 2.13
C SER A 27 7.48 -0.55 3.18
N LYS A 28 8.62 -1.20 3.40
CA LYS A 28 9.66 -0.70 4.32
C LYS A 28 10.25 0.64 3.88
N GLU A 29 10.44 0.87 2.59
CA GLU A 29 10.92 2.17 2.06
C GLU A 29 9.96 3.31 2.41
N PHE A 30 8.66 3.03 2.50
CA PHE A 30 7.64 4.00 2.93
C PHE A 30 7.37 3.98 4.44
N GLY A 31 8.14 3.22 5.22
CA GLY A 31 8.01 3.12 6.66
C GLY A 31 6.74 2.39 7.13
N ILE A 32 6.17 1.52 6.28
CA ILE A 32 4.97 0.74 6.60
C ILE A 32 5.24 -0.76 6.53
N ASN A 33 4.39 -1.55 7.18
CA ASN A 33 4.49 -3.00 7.14
C ASN A 33 3.76 -3.55 5.90
N TYR A 34 4.24 -4.67 5.36
CA TYR A 34 3.60 -5.41 4.30
C TYR A 34 2.13 -5.76 4.58
N LYS A 35 1.79 -6.06 5.84
CA LYS A 35 0.39 -6.29 6.26
C LYS A 35 -0.49 -5.06 6.04
N ILE A 36 0.03 -3.88 6.36
CA ILE A 36 -0.67 -2.60 6.17
C ILE A 36 -0.82 -2.30 4.68
N LEU A 37 0.23 -2.52 3.89
CA LEU A 37 0.16 -2.34 2.44
C LEU A 37 -0.98 -3.18 1.83
N LYS A 38 -1.09 -4.46 2.22
CA LYS A 38 -2.17 -5.35 1.74
C LYS A 38 -3.55 -4.99 2.26
N LEU A 39 -3.64 -4.45 3.47
CA LEU A 39 -4.91 -3.98 4.04
C LEU A 39 -5.52 -2.87 3.17
N HIS A 40 -4.68 -1.95 2.68
CA HIS A 40 -5.11 -0.86 1.79
C HIS A 40 -5.25 -1.30 0.33
N ASN A 41 -4.52 -2.34 -0.09
CA ASN A 41 -4.50 -2.80 -1.48
C ASN A 41 -4.91 -4.28 -1.55
N PRO A 42 -6.20 -4.61 -1.36
CA PRO A 42 -6.68 -6.00 -1.36
C PRO A 42 -6.51 -6.71 -2.72
N TRP A 43 -6.32 -5.94 -3.79
CA TRP A 43 -6.01 -6.46 -5.13
C TRP A 43 -4.56 -6.94 -5.28
N LEU A 44 -3.65 -6.56 -4.37
CA LEU A 44 -2.28 -7.08 -4.31
C LEU A 44 -2.25 -8.46 -3.64
N ARG A 45 -2.71 -9.47 -4.38
CA ARG A 45 -2.67 -10.87 -3.93
C ARG A 45 -1.23 -11.40 -3.87
N GLU A 46 -0.47 -11.14 -4.92
CA GLU A 46 0.91 -11.58 -5.08
C GLU A 46 1.88 -10.77 -4.20
N ALA A 47 3.03 -11.36 -3.87
CA ALA A 47 4.09 -10.68 -3.11
C ALA A 47 4.95 -9.74 -3.97
N HIS A 48 4.72 -9.76 -5.28
CA HIS A 48 5.42 -8.98 -6.29
C HIS A 48 4.41 -8.52 -7.34
N LEU A 49 4.78 -7.51 -8.12
CA LEU A 49 4.01 -6.98 -9.24
C LEU A 49 4.79 -7.16 -10.52
N ASN A 50 4.31 -8.05 -11.37
CA ASN A 50 4.93 -8.29 -12.65
C ASN A 50 4.35 -7.34 -13.69
N ASN A 51 4.95 -6.16 -13.86
CA ASN A 51 4.46 -5.17 -14.81
C ASN A 51 4.91 -5.43 -16.26
N LYS A 52 4.75 -6.67 -16.75
CA LYS A 52 5.08 -7.02 -18.15
C LYS A 52 4.20 -6.31 -19.17
N SER A 53 3.01 -5.87 -18.75
CA SER A 53 2.05 -5.20 -19.62
C SER A 53 2.28 -3.69 -19.71
N GLY A 54 3.21 -3.11 -18.95
CA GLY A 54 3.46 -1.65 -18.93
C GLY A 54 2.27 -0.84 -18.39
N LYS A 55 1.45 -1.43 -17.52
CA LYS A 55 0.30 -0.76 -16.93
C LYS A 55 0.75 0.10 -15.76
N GLU A 56 0.17 1.29 -15.63
CA GLU A 56 0.37 2.12 -14.44
C GLU A 56 -0.49 1.55 -13.30
N TYR A 57 0.14 1.15 -12.20
CA TYR A 57 -0.56 0.74 -10.99
C TYR A 57 -0.52 1.87 -9.96
N GLN A 58 -1.62 2.03 -9.22
CA GLN A 58 -1.71 3.01 -8.14
C GLN A 58 -1.79 2.27 -6.81
N ILE A 59 -0.72 2.33 -6.03
CA ILE A 59 -0.63 1.69 -4.72
C ILE A 59 -0.98 2.71 -3.65
N GLU A 60 -1.97 2.39 -2.83
CA GLU A 60 -2.38 3.24 -1.71
C GLU A 60 -1.49 2.97 -0.50
N ILE A 61 -0.76 4.01 -0.08
CA ILE A 61 0.16 3.95 1.03
C ILE A 61 -0.31 4.92 2.11
N PRO A 62 -0.52 4.49 3.36
CA PRO A 62 -0.85 5.38 4.46
C PRO A 62 0.33 6.30 4.81
N LYS A 63 0.01 7.50 5.30
CA LYS A 63 1.02 8.45 5.74
C LYS A 63 1.91 7.85 6.84
N PRO A 64 3.23 8.12 6.78
CA PRO A 64 4.16 7.68 7.81
C PRO A 64 3.71 8.22 9.18
N GLY A 65 3.75 7.36 10.20
CA GLY A 65 3.28 7.67 11.55
C GLY A 65 1.81 7.39 11.84
N TYR A 66 0.97 7.10 10.83
CA TYR A 66 -0.43 6.70 11.08
C TYR A 66 -0.51 5.29 11.68
N TYR A 67 0.17 4.34 11.05
CA TYR A 67 0.36 3.00 11.61
C TYR A 67 1.67 3.02 12.37
N ASN A 68 1.61 3.39 13.63
CA ASN A 68 2.76 3.30 14.52
C ASN A 68 3.05 1.81 14.71
N ALA A 69 3.96 1.26 13.90
CA ALA A 69 4.48 -0.10 14.07
C ALA A 69 5.46 -0.10 15.26
N SER A 70 4.99 0.34 16.43
CA SER A 70 5.70 0.21 17.69
C SER A 70 5.38 -1.16 18.28
N ARG A 71 6.11 -2.18 17.86
CA ARG A 71 6.80 -3.11 18.77
C ARG A 71 7.70 -4.08 18.01
#